data_AF-C6W9F1-F1
#
_entry.id   AF-C6W9F1-F1
#
_cell.length_a   1.000
_cell.length_b   1.000
_cell.length_c   1.000
_cell.angle_alpha   90.00
_cell.angle_beta   90.00
_cell.angle_gamma   90.00
#
_symmetry.space_group_name_H-M   'P 1'
#
loop_
_entity.id
_entity.type
_entity.pdbx_description
1 polymer ?
#
loop_
_entity_poly.entity_id
_entity_poly.type
_entity_poly.pdbx_seq_one_letter_code
_entity_poly.pdbx_strand_id
1 'polypeptide(L)'
;MPSLGDVGAALDRVAEVAAGAQARLALAADLALEAAELVEAAGAGSGQTDVVTAAASFREVAHDADRVVGRDLDAALGAVRRIIAALGTSGAERASPGANGSERVDELAERLPPTVVPNTSAKTHGWWFTGQGAAQELISGEGPDARAAYEALREEGYPRPGMPFVAMHVEIKLAAHMRRNDIEHATVVINNIPCPLVWGCENLIGVVLPEGSSLTVHGSNGYERTFTGGRKPPWPR
;
A
#
# COMPACT_ATOMS: atom_id res chain seq x y z
N MET A 1 9.06 -36.89 -8.84
CA MET A 1 8.16 -36.06 -9.68
C MET A 1 7.74 -34.87 -8.83
N PRO A 2 7.89 -33.63 -9.30
CA PRO A 2 7.40 -32.47 -8.57
C PRO A 2 5.88 -32.53 -8.41
N SER A 3 5.40 -32.22 -7.22
CA SER A 3 3.98 -32.16 -6.86
C SER A 3 3.38 -30.80 -7.23
N LEU A 4 2.04 -30.71 -7.23
CA LEU A 4 1.35 -29.42 -7.37
C LEU A 4 1.71 -28.44 -6.24
N GLY A 5 2.01 -28.96 -5.04
CA GLY A 5 2.51 -28.15 -3.92
C GLY A 5 3.90 -27.55 -4.20
N ASP A 6 4.79 -28.29 -4.87
CA ASP A 6 6.11 -27.77 -5.26
C ASP A 6 6.02 -26.64 -6.29
N VAL A 7 5.01 -26.70 -7.17
CA VAL A 7 4.71 -25.63 -8.14
C VAL A 7 4.15 -24.40 -7.45
N GLY A 8 3.22 -24.56 -6.50
CA GLY A 8 2.68 -23.46 -5.69
C GLY A 8 3.78 -22.72 -4.93
N ALA A 9 4.62 -23.45 -4.19
CA ALA A 9 5.73 -22.88 -3.44
C ALA A 9 6.76 -22.16 -4.34
N ALA A 10 6.93 -22.61 -5.58
CA ALA A 10 7.79 -21.92 -6.55
C ALA A 10 7.16 -20.60 -7.03
N LEU A 11 5.86 -20.58 -7.29
CA LEU A 11 5.13 -19.37 -7.67
C LEU A 11 5.08 -18.34 -6.54
N ASP A 12 4.94 -18.77 -5.29
CA ASP A 12 5.01 -17.89 -4.12
C ASP A 12 6.37 -17.20 -4.01
N ARG A 13 7.47 -17.93 -4.21
CA ARG A 13 8.82 -17.34 -4.25
C ARG A 13 8.98 -16.33 -5.39
N VAL A 14 8.38 -16.58 -6.55
CA VAL A 14 8.39 -15.62 -7.67
C VAL A 14 7.64 -14.34 -7.27
N ALA A 15 6.48 -14.47 -6.62
CA ALA A 15 5.71 -13.33 -6.14
C ALA A 15 6.48 -12.52 -5.08
N GLU A 16 7.17 -13.17 -4.16
CA GLU A 16 8.01 -12.53 -3.14
C GLU A 16 9.18 -11.74 -3.77
N VAL A 17 9.91 -12.37 -4.70
CA VAL A 17 11.03 -11.70 -5.41
C VAL A 17 10.54 -10.50 -6.20
N ALA A 18 9.41 -10.63 -6.90
CA ALA A 18 8.82 -9.54 -7.66
C ALA A 18 8.35 -8.38 -6.75
N ALA A 19 7.70 -8.67 -5.62
CA ALA A 19 7.34 -7.65 -4.64
C ALA A 19 8.57 -6.94 -4.05
N GLY A 20 9.64 -7.69 -3.76
CA GLY A 20 10.91 -7.10 -3.31
C GLY A 20 11.59 -6.25 -4.39
N ALA A 21 11.45 -6.58 -5.67
CA ALA A 21 11.95 -5.75 -6.77
C ALA A 21 11.12 -4.46 -6.93
N GLN A 22 9.79 -4.55 -6.78
CA GLN A 22 8.89 -3.41 -6.78
C GLN A 22 9.25 -2.40 -5.70
N ALA A 23 9.44 -2.85 -4.46
CA ALA A 23 9.82 -2.00 -3.35
C ALA A 23 11.16 -1.26 -3.60
N ARG A 24 12.14 -1.96 -4.19
CA ARG A 24 13.45 -1.37 -4.53
C ARG A 24 13.36 -0.35 -5.65
N LEU A 25 12.52 -0.59 -6.66
CA LEU A 25 12.29 0.35 -7.76
C LEU A 25 11.55 1.60 -7.28
N ALA A 26 10.56 1.45 -6.41
CA ALA A 26 9.88 2.58 -5.77
C ALA A 26 10.86 3.42 -4.95
N LEU A 27 11.70 2.78 -4.12
CA LEU A 27 12.77 3.48 -3.39
C LEU A 27 13.74 4.20 -4.33
N ALA A 28 14.11 3.60 -5.47
CA ALA A 28 14.98 4.23 -6.45
C ALA A 28 14.32 5.47 -7.11
N ALA A 29 13.01 5.43 -7.34
CA ALA A 29 12.25 6.58 -7.84
C ALA A 29 12.25 7.74 -6.84
N ASP A 30 11.99 7.45 -5.56
CA ASP A 30 12.02 8.46 -4.48
C ASP A 30 13.42 9.10 -4.37
N LEU A 31 14.49 8.28 -4.35
CA LEU A 31 15.86 8.76 -4.27
C LEU A 31 16.26 9.60 -5.50
N ALA A 32 15.73 9.27 -6.68
CA ALA A 32 15.97 10.05 -7.89
C ALA A 32 15.26 11.41 -7.83
N LEU A 33 14.03 11.48 -7.30
CA LEU A 33 13.36 12.76 -7.07
C LEU A 33 14.11 13.63 -6.05
N GLU A 34 14.55 13.03 -4.93
CA GLU A 34 15.37 13.73 -3.93
C GLU A 34 16.67 14.26 -4.54
N ALA A 35 17.35 13.48 -5.39
CA ALA A 35 18.54 13.92 -6.09
C ALA A 35 18.26 15.09 -7.05
N ALA A 36 17.12 15.09 -7.75
CA ALA A 36 16.72 16.20 -8.60
C ALA A 36 16.54 17.50 -7.80
N GLU A 37 15.89 17.43 -6.64
CA GLU A 37 15.69 18.58 -5.75
C GLU A 37 17.01 19.12 -5.20
N LEU A 38 17.94 18.24 -4.79
CA LEU A 38 19.26 18.64 -4.30
C LEU A 38 20.08 19.33 -5.39
N VAL A 39 20.03 18.84 -6.63
CA VAL A 39 20.71 19.47 -7.77
C VAL A 39 20.16 20.86 -8.04
N GLU A 40 18.84 21.04 -8.04
CA GLU A 40 18.22 22.35 -8.24
C GLU A 40 18.53 23.33 -7.11
N ALA A 41 18.51 22.85 -5.87
CA ALA A 41 18.88 23.66 -4.71
C ALA A 41 20.35 24.10 -4.77
N ALA A 42 21.27 23.20 -5.15
CA ALA A 42 22.69 23.50 -5.29
C ALA A 42 22.98 24.47 -6.44
N GLY A 43 22.21 24.41 -7.52
CA GLY A 43 22.33 25.30 -8.68
C GLY A 43 21.54 26.60 -8.57
N ALA A 44 20.82 26.84 -7.48
CA ALA A 44 20.00 28.02 -7.28
C ALA A 44 20.86 29.30 -7.40
N GLY A 45 20.64 30.05 -8.48
CA GLY A 45 21.36 31.30 -8.76
C GLY A 45 22.58 31.18 -9.68
N SER A 46 22.98 29.97 -10.12
CA SER A 46 24.13 29.82 -11.03
C SER A 46 23.78 30.12 -12.50
N GLY A 47 22.48 30.05 -12.88
CA GLY A 47 22.02 30.24 -14.25
C GLY A 47 22.54 29.19 -15.24
N GLN A 48 23.20 28.13 -14.73
CA GLN A 48 23.85 27.14 -15.55
C GLN A 48 22.82 26.10 -16.06
N THR A 49 22.89 25.81 -17.36
CA THR A 49 21.97 24.89 -18.05
C THR A 49 22.22 23.42 -17.71
N ASP A 50 23.39 23.09 -17.16
CA ASP A 50 23.77 21.75 -16.72
C ASP A 50 22.97 21.30 -15.49
N VAL A 51 22.69 22.19 -14.54
CA VAL A 51 21.84 21.95 -13.36
C VAL A 51 20.44 21.52 -13.79
N VAL A 52 19.83 22.29 -14.70
CA VAL A 52 18.48 21.99 -15.21
C VAL A 52 18.46 20.66 -15.94
N THR A 53 19.49 20.38 -16.75
CA THR A 53 19.61 19.11 -17.49
C THR A 53 19.76 17.93 -16.54
N ALA A 54 20.62 18.03 -15.52
CA ALA A 54 20.85 16.98 -14.54
C ALA A 54 19.59 16.68 -13.71
N ALA A 55 18.89 17.71 -13.23
CA ALA A 55 17.64 17.53 -12.51
C ALA A 55 16.54 16.88 -13.38
N ALA A 56 16.47 17.25 -14.66
CA ALA A 56 15.56 16.61 -15.61
C ALA A 56 15.87 15.12 -15.81
N SER A 57 17.14 14.73 -15.94
CA SER A 57 17.55 13.33 -16.06
C SER A 57 17.19 12.50 -14.83
N PHE A 58 17.31 13.04 -13.62
CA PHE A 58 16.88 12.34 -12.41
C PHE A 58 15.36 12.14 -12.35
N ARG A 59 14.58 13.13 -12.78
CA ARG A 59 13.11 12.98 -12.89
C ARG A 59 12.71 11.93 -13.94
N GLU A 60 13.46 11.84 -15.04
CA GLU A 60 13.25 10.80 -16.06
C GLU A 60 13.50 9.40 -15.47
N VAL A 61 14.57 9.23 -14.68
CA VAL A 61 14.83 7.98 -13.96
C VAL A 61 13.68 7.62 -13.00
N ALA A 62 13.18 8.58 -12.24
CA ALA A 62 12.03 8.36 -11.35
C ALA A 62 10.78 7.92 -12.13
N HIS A 63 10.48 8.62 -13.22
CA HIS A 63 9.36 8.28 -14.11
C HIS A 63 9.50 6.87 -14.69
N ASP A 64 10.68 6.48 -15.16
CA ASP A 64 10.90 5.16 -15.73
C ASP A 64 10.82 4.04 -14.69
N ALA A 65 11.33 4.27 -13.47
CA ALA A 65 11.20 3.33 -12.36
C ALA A 65 9.71 3.12 -11.98
N ASP A 66 8.94 4.20 -11.89
CA ASP A 66 7.49 4.15 -11.66
C ASP A 66 6.75 3.41 -12.79
N ARG A 67 7.14 3.64 -14.04
CA ARG A 67 6.52 2.98 -15.21
C ARG A 67 6.76 1.47 -15.19
N VAL A 68 7.97 1.02 -14.82
CA VAL A 68 8.30 -0.40 -14.72
C VAL A 68 7.52 -1.05 -13.57
N VAL A 69 7.39 -0.37 -12.43
CA VAL A 69 6.60 -0.83 -11.29
C VAL A 69 5.12 -0.98 -11.65
N GLY A 70 4.49 0.11 -12.11
CA GLY A 70 3.03 0.18 -12.25
C GLY A 70 2.45 -0.55 -13.47
N ARG A 71 3.27 -0.83 -14.50
CA ARG A 71 2.77 -1.46 -15.74
C ARG A 71 3.22 -2.90 -15.91
N ASP A 72 4.49 -3.17 -15.67
CA ASP A 72 5.10 -4.44 -16.06
C ASP A 72 5.17 -5.42 -14.87
N LEU A 73 5.57 -4.93 -13.68
CA LEU A 73 5.64 -5.77 -12.49
C LEU A 73 4.26 -6.07 -11.89
N ASP A 74 3.38 -5.07 -11.77
CA ASP A 74 2.02 -5.26 -11.26
C ASP A 74 1.21 -6.24 -12.14
N ALA A 75 1.33 -6.13 -13.47
CA ALA A 75 0.69 -7.04 -14.40
C ALA A 75 1.23 -8.48 -14.29
N ALA A 76 2.55 -8.63 -14.13
CA ALA A 76 3.20 -9.93 -13.94
C ALA A 76 2.78 -10.59 -12.61
N LEU A 77 2.78 -9.83 -11.52
CA LEU A 77 2.31 -10.29 -10.21
C LEU A 77 0.84 -10.70 -10.24
N GLY A 78 -0.02 -9.90 -10.90
CA GLY A 78 -1.42 -10.26 -11.11
C GLY A 78 -1.57 -11.56 -11.90
N ALA A 79 -0.73 -11.80 -12.90
CA ALA A 79 -0.75 -13.06 -13.67
C ALA A 79 -0.32 -14.26 -12.82
N VAL A 80 0.75 -14.13 -12.02
CA VAL A 80 1.23 -15.19 -11.12
C VAL A 80 0.16 -15.55 -10.09
N ARG A 81 -0.49 -14.55 -9.48
CA ARG A 81 -1.57 -14.76 -8.50
C ARG A 81 -2.78 -15.48 -9.11
N ARG A 82 -3.17 -15.14 -10.34
CA ARG A 82 -4.24 -15.87 -11.07
C ARG A 82 -3.89 -17.33 -11.32
N ILE A 83 -2.62 -17.62 -11.63
CA ILE A 83 -2.15 -19.00 -11.82
C ILE A 83 -2.21 -19.78 -10.50
N ILE A 84 -1.78 -19.18 -9.38
CA ILE A 84 -1.87 -19.79 -8.04
C ILE A 84 -3.34 -20.13 -7.71
N ALA A 85 -4.26 -19.19 -7.92
CA ALA A 85 -5.69 -19.38 -7.68
C ALA A 85 -6.28 -20.50 -8.56
N ALA A 86 -5.90 -20.55 -9.84
CA ALA A 86 -6.39 -21.56 -10.78
C ALA A 86 -5.88 -22.99 -10.48
N LEU A 87 -4.71 -23.13 -9.85
CA LEU A 87 -4.11 -24.42 -9.50
C LEU A 87 -4.72 -25.07 -8.25
N GLY A 88 -5.68 -24.43 -7.58
CA GLY A 88 -6.49 -25.09 -6.55
C GLY A 88 -5.73 -25.47 -5.29
N THR A 89 -4.62 -24.79 -4.96
CA THR A 89 -4.03 -24.83 -3.60
C THR A 89 -4.86 -24.07 -2.57
N SER A 90 -6.13 -23.79 -2.87
CA SER A 90 -7.16 -23.38 -1.93
C SER A 90 -7.62 -24.61 -1.12
N GLY A 91 -6.77 -25.09 -0.23
CA GLY A 91 -7.22 -25.80 0.97
C GLY A 91 -7.95 -24.83 1.89
N ALA A 92 -9.14 -24.38 1.45
CA ALA A 92 -10.03 -23.52 2.23
C ALA A 92 -10.81 -24.39 3.21
N GLU A 93 -10.12 -24.88 4.23
CA GLU A 93 -10.77 -25.27 5.47
C GLU A 93 -11.16 -23.97 6.19
N ARG A 94 -12.47 -23.76 6.35
CA ARG A 94 -13.05 -22.64 7.09
C ARG A 94 -12.57 -22.67 8.53
N ALA A 95 -11.43 -22.04 8.81
CA ALA A 95 -10.98 -21.80 10.17
C ALA A 95 -11.72 -20.58 10.74
N SER A 96 -12.36 -20.78 11.89
CA SER A 96 -13.04 -19.71 12.64
C SER A 96 -12.02 -18.63 13.08
N PRO A 97 -12.37 -17.33 13.13
CA PRO A 97 -11.40 -16.24 13.23
C PRO A 97 -10.78 -15.99 14.63
N GLY A 98 -11.00 -16.86 15.61
CA GLY A 98 -10.95 -16.45 17.02
C GLY A 98 -9.62 -16.58 17.77
N ALA A 99 -8.70 -17.46 17.37
CA ALA A 99 -7.54 -17.80 18.22
C ALA A 99 -6.18 -17.43 17.60
N ASN A 100 -5.99 -17.63 16.30
CA ASN A 100 -4.71 -17.34 15.62
C ASN A 100 -4.57 -15.87 15.16
N GLY A 101 -5.66 -15.10 15.20
CA GLY A 101 -5.69 -13.72 14.73
C GLY A 101 -5.07 -12.73 15.72
N SER A 102 -5.35 -12.88 17.01
CA SER A 102 -4.86 -11.96 18.05
C SER A 102 -3.37 -12.12 18.33
N GLU A 103 -2.88 -13.37 18.47
CA GLU A 103 -1.45 -13.65 18.69
C GLU A 103 -0.60 -13.08 17.54
N ARG A 104 -1.09 -13.22 16.31
CA ARG A 104 -0.44 -12.66 15.13
C ARG A 104 -0.46 -11.14 15.09
N VAL A 105 -1.53 -10.50 15.57
CA VAL A 105 -1.59 -9.04 15.69
C VAL A 105 -0.56 -8.56 16.71
N ASP A 106 -0.43 -9.25 17.84
CA ASP A 106 0.54 -8.92 18.88
C ASP A 106 1.99 -9.06 18.35
N GLU A 107 2.31 -10.17 17.68
CA GLU A 107 3.62 -10.38 17.03
C GLU A 107 3.98 -9.27 16.03
N LEU A 108 3.00 -8.83 15.23
CA LEU A 108 3.22 -7.75 14.26
C LEU A 108 3.32 -6.39 14.93
N ALA A 109 2.59 -6.17 16.02
CA ALA A 109 2.65 -4.94 16.80
C ALA A 109 4.04 -4.74 17.43
N GLU A 110 4.66 -5.82 17.93
CA GLU A 110 6.02 -5.77 18.50
C GLU A 110 7.10 -5.39 17.48
N ARG A 111 6.85 -5.64 16.19
CA ARG A 111 7.78 -5.31 15.09
C ARG A 111 7.68 -3.86 14.62
N LEU A 112 6.65 -3.13 15.06
CA LEU A 112 6.44 -1.77 14.62
C LEU A 112 7.40 -0.80 15.33
N PRO A 113 7.84 0.27 14.65
CA PRO A 113 8.50 1.39 15.31
C PRO A 113 7.57 2.04 16.36
N PRO A 114 8.11 2.89 17.26
CA PRO A 114 7.31 3.64 18.22
C PRO A 114 6.14 4.39 17.57
N THR A 115 5.09 4.62 18.35
CA THR A 115 3.92 5.38 17.90
C THR A 115 4.32 6.73 17.31
N VAL A 116 3.73 7.06 16.15
CA VAL A 116 3.97 8.34 15.47
C VAL A 116 3.56 9.50 16.38
N VAL A 117 4.49 10.43 16.58
CA VAL A 117 4.21 11.68 17.29
C VAL A 117 3.71 12.73 16.29
N PRO A 118 2.54 13.37 16.52
CA PRO A 118 2.04 14.42 15.66
C PRO A 118 3.05 15.55 15.45
N ASN A 119 3.05 16.16 14.26
CA ASN A 119 3.96 17.26 13.88
C ASN A 119 5.45 16.88 13.83
N THR A 120 5.75 15.59 13.67
CA THR A 120 7.09 15.10 13.34
C THR A 120 7.13 14.58 11.90
N SER A 121 8.32 14.39 11.33
CA SER A 121 8.50 13.74 10.03
C SER A 121 8.36 12.22 10.08
N ALA A 122 8.02 11.64 11.24
CA ALA A 122 7.88 10.21 11.43
C ALA A 122 6.73 9.64 10.57
N LYS A 123 7.02 8.55 9.88
CA LYS A 123 6.06 7.86 9.01
C LYS A 123 5.26 6.83 9.81
N THR A 124 4.03 6.60 9.38
CA THR A 124 3.25 5.44 9.83
C THR A 124 3.75 4.20 9.10
N HIS A 125 4.12 3.18 9.87
CA HIS A 125 4.44 1.85 9.40
C HIS A 125 3.27 0.92 9.71
N GLY A 126 3.05 -0.04 8.83
CA GLY A 126 2.03 -1.06 9.02
C GLY A 126 2.46 -2.41 8.49
N TRP A 127 1.91 -3.45 9.11
CA TRP A 127 1.97 -4.82 8.62
C TRP A 127 0.55 -5.31 8.39
N TRP A 128 0.28 -5.86 7.22
CA TRP A 128 -1.04 -6.39 6.91
C TRP A 128 -0.98 -7.84 6.44
N PHE A 129 -2.08 -8.57 6.60
CA PHE A 129 -2.18 -9.96 6.21
C PHE A 129 -3.61 -10.35 5.84
N THR A 130 -3.73 -11.44 5.09
CA THR A 130 -4.99 -12.10 4.74
C THR A 130 -4.99 -13.50 5.35
N GLY A 131 -5.88 -13.76 6.30
CA GLY A 131 -5.96 -15.07 6.97
C GLY A 131 -4.62 -15.56 7.52
N GLN A 132 -4.12 -16.70 7.00
CA GLN A 132 -2.85 -17.32 7.41
C GLN A 132 -1.67 -17.03 6.46
N GLY A 133 -1.86 -16.24 5.39
CA GLY A 133 -0.79 -15.89 4.42
C GLY A 133 0.33 -15.06 5.05
N ALA A 134 1.46 -14.83 4.36
CA ALA A 134 2.55 -14.01 4.91
C ALA A 134 2.12 -12.54 5.16
N ALA A 135 2.66 -11.93 6.22
CA ALA A 135 2.42 -10.50 6.48
C ALA A 135 3.27 -9.63 5.57
N GLN A 136 2.68 -8.55 5.06
CA GLN A 136 3.31 -7.62 4.13
C GLN A 136 3.44 -6.25 4.77
N GLU A 137 4.59 -5.61 4.56
CA GLU A 137 4.83 -4.26 5.06
C GLU A 137 4.14 -3.21 4.18
N LEU A 138 3.72 -2.11 4.81
CA LEU A 138 3.21 -0.92 4.13
C LEU A 138 3.61 0.34 4.92
N ILE A 139 4.06 1.38 4.22
CA ILE A 139 4.53 2.62 4.85
C ILE A 139 3.76 3.82 4.26
N SER A 140 3.38 4.76 5.13
CA SER A 140 2.73 6.00 4.73
C SER A 140 3.67 6.90 3.92
N GLY A 141 3.14 7.65 2.98
CA GLY A 141 3.91 8.58 2.14
C GLY A 141 3.44 8.56 0.71
N GLU A 142 4.20 9.22 -0.17
CA GLU A 142 3.94 9.24 -1.60
C GLU A 142 4.26 7.88 -2.26
N GLY A 143 4.15 7.83 -3.58
CA GLY A 143 4.43 6.63 -4.39
C GLY A 143 3.19 6.00 -5.05
N PRO A 144 3.37 4.88 -5.76
CA PRO A 144 2.33 4.23 -6.56
C PRO A 144 1.07 3.87 -5.78
N ASP A 145 1.21 3.39 -4.55
CA ASP A 145 0.06 3.07 -3.69
C ASP A 145 -0.75 4.30 -3.29
N ALA A 146 -0.10 5.46 -3.10
CA ALA A 146 -0.80 6.71 -2.81
C ALA A 146 -1.57 7.20 -4.05
N ARG A 147 -0.96 7.05 -5.23
CA ARG A 147 -1.63 7.32 -6.51
C ARG A 147 -2.84 6.42 -6.68
N ALA A 148 -2.70 5.13 -6.36
CA ALA A 148 -3.74 4.15 -6.43
C ALA A 148 -4.96 4.51 -5.58
N ALA A 149 -4.68 4.93 -4.34
CA ALA A 149 -5.72 5.31 -3.42
C ALA A 149 -6.41 6.60 -3.81
N TYR A 150 -5.67 7.55 -4.38
CA TYR A 150 -6.26 8.75 -4.95
C TYR A 150 -7.16 8.46 -6.15
N GLU A 151 -6.75 7.57 -7.05
CA GLU A 151 -7.56 7.14 -8.20
C GLU A 151 -8.88 6.50 -7.73
N ALA A 152 -8.83 5.60 -6.74
CA ALA A 152 -10.03 5.01 -6.16
C ALA A 152 -10.97 6.08 -5.56
N LEU A 153 -10.43 7.07 -4.84
CA LEU A 153 -11.24 8.18 -4.32
C LEU A 153 -11.86 9.03 -5.44
N ARG A 154 -11.14 9.24 -6.56
CA ARG A 154 -11.65 9.96 -7.72
C ARG A 154 -12.78 9.21 -8.42
N GLU A 155 -12.69 7.89 -8.53
CA GLU A 155 -13.77 7.05 -9.06
C GLU A 155 -15.04 7.17 -8.22
N GLU A 156 -14.90 7.38 -6.91
CA GLU A 156 -16.02 7.68 -5.99
C GLU A 156 -16.50 9.14 -6.03
N GLY A 157 -15.96 9.95 -6.94
CA GLY A 157 -16.39 11.34 -7.16
C GLY A 157 -15.74 12.37 -6.24
N TYR A 158 -14.52 12.11 -5.74
CA TYR A 158 -13.81 13.06 -4.88
C TYR A 158 -13.79 14.49 -5.50
N PRO A 159 -14.31 15.52 -4.79
CA PRO A 159 -14.73 16.76 -5.43
C PRO A 159 -13.63 17.83 -5.51
N ARG A 160 -12.48 17.63 -4.83
CA ARG A 160 -11.42 18.65 -4.79
C ARG A 160 -10.32 18.34 -5.80
N PRO A 161 -9.69 19.39 -6.38
CA PRO A 161 -8.49 19.21 -7.17
C PRO A 161 -7.32 18.76 -6.29
N GLY A 162 -6.47 17.89 -6.85
CA GLY A 162 -5.26 17.41 -6.18
C GLY A 162 -5.48 16.20 -5.27
N MET A 163 -4.38 15.52 -4.95
CA MET A 163 -4.37 14.33 -4.10
C MET A 163 -4.66 14.74 -2.64
N PRO A 164 -5.67 14.15 -1.97
CA PRO A 164 -5.87 14.37 -0.55
C PRO A 164 -4.73 13.71 0.24
N PHE A 165 -4.29 14.36 1.33
CA PHE A 165 -3.24 13.85 2.20
C PHE A 165 -3.50 12.41 2.68
N VAL A 166 -4.77 12.09 2.95
CA VAL A 166 -5.22 10.76 3.38
C VAL A 166 -4.92 9.65 2.37
N ALA A 167 -4.73 9.96 1.08
CA ALA A 167 -4.36 8.97 0.07
C ALA A 167 -2.96 8.38 0.33
N MET A 168 -2.10 9.11 1.05
CA MET A 168 -0.77 8.63 1.45
C MET A 168 -0.79 7.76 2.71
N HIS A 169 -1.93 7.63 3.38
CA HIS A 169 -2.03 6.89 4.63
C HIS A 169 -2.08 5.38 4.37
N VAL A 170 -1.52 4.60 5.30
CA VAL A 170 -1.38 3.13 5.19
C VAL A 170 -2.74 2.46 4.94
N GLU A 171 -3.77 2.89 5.65
CA GLU A 171 -5.10 2.28 5.64
C GLU A 171 -5.82 2.51 4.31
N ILE A 172 -5.67 3.71 3.73
CA ILE A 172 -6.30 4.08 2.46
C ILE A 172 -5.54 3.44 1.29
N LYS A 173 -4.20 3.40 1.35
CA LYS A 173 -3.37 2.61 0.43
C LYS A 173 -3.79 1.14 0.43
N LEU A 174 -3.94 0.53 1.60
CA LEU A 174 -4.35 -0.86 1.71
C LEU A 174 -5.78 -1.09 1.19
N ALA A 175 -6.73 -0.21 1.50
CA ALA A 175 -8.08 -0.32 0.95
C ALA A 175 -8.10 -0.30 -0.60
N ALA A 176 -7.27 0.57 -1.20
CA ALA A 176 -7.11 0.63 -2.65
C ALA A 176 -6.41 -0.61 -3.21
N HIS A 177 -5.40 -1.14 -2.49
CA HIS A 177 -4.76 -2.40 -2.83
C HIS A 177 -5.77 -3.55 -2.82
N MET A 178 -6.62 -3.63 -1.80
CA MET A 178 -7.67 -4.64 -1.70
C MET A 178 -8.64 -4.54 -2.89
N ARG A 179 -9.04 -3.32 -3.27
CA ARG A 179 -9.89 -3.08 -4.45
C ARG A 179 -9.28 -3.54 -5.76
N ARG A 180 -7.97 -3.40 -5.93
CA ARG A 180 -7.27 -3.80 -7.15
C ARG A 180 -6.98 -5.29 -7.26
N ASN A 181 -6.94 -5.98 -6.12
CA ASN A 181 -6.48 -7.37 -6.02
C ASN A 181 -7.58 -8.32 -5.58
N ASP A 182 -8.84 -7.88 -5.58
CA ASP A 182 -10.02 -8.67 -5.17
C ASP A 182 -9.86 -9.30 -3.78
N ILE A 183 -9.26 -8.55 -2.85
CA ILE A 183 -9.08 -9.01 -1.47
C ILE A 183 -10.34 -8.71 -0.67
N GLU A 184 -10.99 -9.77 -0.20
CA GLU A 184 -12.24 -9.66 0.57
C GLU A 184 -11.98 -9.27 2.03
N HIS A 185 -11.01 -9.91 2.70
CA HIS A 185 -10.75 -9.70 4.12
C HIS A 185 -9.28 -9.51 4.40
N ALA A 186 -8.93 -8.41 5.06
CA ALA A 186 -7.57 -8.16 5.51
C ALA A 186 -7.55 -7.56 6.93
N THR A 187 -6.44 -7.78 7.62
CA THR A 187 -6.11 -7.13 8.89
C THR A 187 -4.82 -6.34 8.70
N VAL A 188 -4.75 -5.13 9.24
CA VAL A 188 -3.54 -4.31 9.30
C VAL A 188 -3.26 -3.85 10.71
N VAL A 189 -2.00 -3.92 11.11
CA VAL A 189 -1.48 -3.41 12.37
C VAL A 189 -0.59 -2.21 12.05
N ILE A 190 -0.84 -1.05 12.65
CA ILE A 190 -0.12 0.20 12.39
C ILE A 190 0.38 0.88 13.67
N ASN A 191 1.48 1.64 13.57
CA ASN A 191 2.04 2.42 14.70
C ASN A 191 1.41 3.81 14.83
N ASN A 192 0.15 3.96 14.42
CA ASN A 192 -0.59 5.21 14.50
C ASN A 192 -2.08 4.94 14.71
N ILE A 193 -2.90 5.98 14.86
CA ILE A 193 -4.35 5.86 14.94
C ILE A 193 -4.96 6.45 13.66
N PRO A 194 -5.89 5.73 12.98
CA PRO A 194 -6.59 6.27 11.83
C PRO A 194 -7.26 7.60 12.13
N CYS A 195 -7.09 8.59 11.24
CA CYS A 195 -7.56 9.94 11.54
C CYS A 195 -9.12 10.00 11.55
N PRO A 196 -9.73 10.53 12.64
CA PRO A 196 -11.19 10.50 12.85
C PRO A 196 -11.94 11.65 12.14
N LEU A 197 -11.24 12.42 11.30
CA LEU A 197 -11.80 13.57 10.61
C LEU A 197 -12.87 13.14 9.60
N VAL A 198 -13.78 14.06 9.24
CA VAL A 198 -14.86 13.80 8.27
C VAL A 198 -14.32 13.24 6.94
N TRP A 199 -13.13 13.69 6.52
CA TRP A 199 -12.43 13.22 5.31
C TRP A 199 -11.16 12.42 5.67
N GLY A 200 -11.13 11.87 6.88
CA GLY A 200 -10.05 11.02 7.39
C GLY A 200 -10.27 9.55 7.09
N CYS A 201 -9.27 8.73 7.42
CA CYS A 201 -9.25 7.29 7.18
C CYS A 201 -10.53 6.60 7.67
N GLU A 202 -11.01 6.93 8.87
CA GLU A 202 -12.19 6.25 9.45
C GLU A 202 -13.47 6.38 8.61
N ASN A 203 -13.56 7.46 7.82
CA ASN A 203 -14.71 7.73 6.97
C ASN A 203 -14.49 7.29 5.52
N LEU A 204 -13.24 7.20 5.07
CA LEU A 204 -12.91 6.93 3.68
C LEU A 204 -12.49 5.49 3.39
N ILE A 205 -12.04 4.71 4.39
CA ILE A 205 -11.68 3.29 4.18
C ILE A 205 -12.84 2.53 3.53
N GLY A 206 -14.04 2.58 4.11
CA GLY A 206 -15.21 1.88 3.56
C GLY A 206 -15.76 2.45 2.25
N VAL A 207 -15.33 3.65 1.86
CA VAL A 207 -15.66 4.26 0.56
C VAL A 207 -14.73 3.70 -0.52
N VAL A 208 -13.46 3.49 -0.18
CA VAL A 208 -12.44 2.95 -1.09
C VAL A 208 -12.55 1.44 -1.23
N LEU A 209 -12.90 0.73 -0.15
CA LEU A 209 -13.06 -0.72 -0.15
C LEU A 209 -14.16 -1.19 -1.12
N PRO A 210 -13.97 -2.32 -1.82
CA PRO A 210 -15.04 -2.97 -2.59
C PRO A 210 -16.24 -3.33 -1.72
N GLU A 211 -17.43 -3.29 -2.30
CA GLU A 211 -18.63 -3.82 -1.63
C GLU A 211 -18.44 -5.30 -1.28
N GLY A 212 -18.79 -5.69 -0.05
CA GLY A 212 -18.59 -7.03 0.48
C GLY A 212 -17.24 -7.26 1.19
N SER A 213 -16.23 -6.42 0.93
CA SER A 213 -14.92 -6.53 1.62
C SER A 213 -14.93 -5.93 3.03
N SER A 214 -14.00 -6.37 3.87
CA SER A 214 -13.73 -5.80 5.20
C SER A 214 -12.24 -5.64 5.50
N LEU A 215 -11.88 -4.51 6.12
CA LEU A 215 -10.55 -4.24 6.63
C LEU A 215 -10.60 -4.03 8.15
N THR A 216 -9.88 -4.86 8.91
CA THR A 216 -9.66 -4.66 10.35
C THR A 216 -8.36 -3.90 10.57
N VAL A 217 -8.43 -2.78 11.29
CA VAL A 217 -7.28 -1.95 11.63
C VAL A 217 -7.01 -2.03 13.13
N HIS A 218 -5.82 -2.49 13.49
CA HIS A 218 -5.25 -2.36 14.83
C HIS A 218 -4.24 -1.20 14.80
N GLY A 219 -4.45 -0.22 15.66
CA GLY A 219 -3.60 0.96 15.77
C GLY A 219 -3.03 1.13 17.18
N SER A 220 -2.24 2.18 17.36
CA SER A 220 -1.65 2.50 18.67
C SER A 220 -2.72 2.75 19.75
N ASN A 221 -2.34 2.60 21.01
CA ASN A 221 -3.17 2.86 22.20
C ASN A 221 -4.44 1.98 22.27
N GLY A 222 -4.36 0.74 21.76
CA GLY A 222 -5.49 -0.20 21.79
C GLY A 222 -6.59 0.14 20.80
N TYR A 223 -6.30 0.93 19.76
CA TYR A 223 -7.24 1.17 18.69
C TYR A 223 -7.51 -0.14 17.94
N GLU A 224 -8.77 -0.52 17.83
CA GLU A 224 -9.20 -1.62 16.98
C GLU A 224 -10.54 -1.29 16.33
N ARG A 225 -10.60 -1.41 15.01
CA ARG A 225 -11.86 -1.21 14.27
C ARG A 225 -11.90 -1.98 12.97
N THR A 226 -13.05 -2.59 12.70
CA THR A 226 -13.35 -3.19 11.39
C THR A 226 -14.17 -2.22 10.53
N PHE A 227 -13.75 -2.03 9.29
CA PHE A 227 -14.43 -1.24 8.27
C PHE A 227 -14.97 -2.15 7.18
N THR A 228 -16.19 -1.89 6.72
CA THR A 228 -16.81 -2.60 5.59
C THR A 228 -16.87 -1.71 4.36
N GLY A 229 -16.69 -2.31 3.18
CA GLY A 229 -16.76 -1.61 1.90
C GLY A 229 -18.19 -1.39 1.41
N GLY A 230 -18.32 -0.55 0.39
CA GLY A 230 -19.62 -0.10 -0.14
C GLY A 230 -20.25 1.08 0.63
N ARG A 231 -19.48 1.78 1.48
CA ARG A 231 -19.99 3.01 2.12
C ARG A 231 -20.12 4.12 1.08
N LYS A 232 -21.20 4.90 1.20
CA LYS A 232 -21.36 6.11 0.39
C LYS A 232 -20.33 7.17 0.79
N PRO A 233 -19.73 7.89 -0.17
CA PRO A 233 -18.85 9.00 0.14
C PRO A 233 -19.57 10.12 0.89
N PRO A 234 -18.86 10.90 1.73
CA PRO A 234 -19.44 12.02 2.48
C PRO A 234 -19.71 13.27 1.64
N TRP A 235 -19.38 13.28 0.35
CA TRP A 235 -19.64 14.38 -0.58
C TRP A 235 -20.88 14.12 -1.45
N PRO A 236 -21.56 15.18 -1.92
CA PRO A 236 -22.65 15.03 -2.88
C PRO A 236 -22.10 14.50 -4.21
N ARG A 237 -22.80 13.51 -4.79
CA ARG A 237 -22.56 12.98 -6.14
C ARG A 237 -23.37 13.76 -7.17
#